data_AF-A0A2D6EWA6-F1
#
_entry.id   AF-A0A2D6EWA6-F1
#
_cell.length_a   1.000
_cell.length_b   1.000
_cell.length_c   1.000
_cell.angle_alpha   90.00
_cell.angle_beta   90.00
_cell.angle_gamma   90.00
#
_symmetry.space_group_name_H-M   'P 1'
#
loop_
_entity.id
_entity.type
_entity.pdbx_description
1 polymer ?
#
loop_
_entity_poly.entity_id
_entity_poly.type
_entity_poly.pdbx_seq_one_letter_code
_entity_poly.pdbx_strand_id
1 'polypeptide(L)'
;METVSIKLEKSFLKDLVRSMKAHRYATKTEFIREAVRDKMQDLEKKEAIKRLDKWYGSSKRKTTDKQLHEAGERAVEHFERKFSIK
;
A
#
# COMPACT_ATOMS: atom_id res chain seq x y z
N MET A 1 18.03 -0.41 16.31
CA MET A 1 18.31 -0.83 14.91
C MET A 1 18.83 -2.25 14.97
N GLU A 2 18.34 -3.13 14.12
CA GLU A 2 18.89 -4.48 13.96
C GLU A 2 19.76 -4.54 12.71
N THR A 3 20.77 -5.42 12.72
CA THR A 3 21.69 -5.59 11.59
C THR A 3 21.26 -6.79 10.75
N VAL A 4 21.11 -6.57 9.45
CA VAL A 4 20.84 -7.63 8.47
C VAL A 4 22.03 -7.74 7.53
N SER A 5 22.51 -8.96 7.29
CA SER A 5 23.56 -9.25 6.30
C SER A 5 22.96 -9.99 5.11
N ILE A 6 23.25 -9.51 3.90
CA ILE A 6 22.78 -10.11 2.65
C ILE A 6 23.94 -10.36 1.71
N LYS A 7 23.89 -11.47 0.96
CA LYS A 7 24.84 -11.76 -0.11
C LYS A 7 24.23 -11.32 -1.44
N LEU A 8 24.99 -10.55 -2.21
CA LEU A 8 24.57 -10.00 -3.51
C LEU A 8 25.66 -10.28 -4.54
N GLU A 9 25.25 -10.41 -5.80
CA GLU A 9 26.19 -10.56 -6.90
C GLU A 9 27.08 -9.32 -7.05
N LYS A 10 28.34 -9.53 -7.45
CA LYS A 10 29.32 -8.45 -7.57
C LYS A 10 28.93 -7.43 -8.65
N SER A 11 28.33 -7.89 -9.75
CA SER A 11 27.74 -7.05 -10.81
C SER A 11 26.67 -6.13 -10.22
N PHE A 12 25.69 -6.72 -9.55
CA PHE A 12 24.58 -5.99 -8.93
C PHE A 12 25.05 -4.98 -7.89
N LEU A 13 26.07 -5.30 -7.08
CA LEU A 13 26.65 -4.34 -6.14
C LEU A 13 27.22 -3.11 -6.84
N LYS A 14 27.84 -3.25 -8.02
CA LYS A 14 28.34 -2.10 -8.79
C LYS A 14 27.19 -1.21 -9.25
N ASP A 15 26.12 -1.81 -9.75
CA ASP A 15 24.93 -1.09 -10.21
C ASP A 15 24.23 -0.36 -9.07
N LEU A 16 24.13 -1.01 -7.90
CA LEU A 16 23.62 -0.41 -6.68
C LEU A 16 24.42 0.84 -6.29
N VAL A 17 25.76 0.75 -6.27
CA VAL A 17 26.61 1.90 -5.94
C VAL A 17 26.48 3.02 -6.97
N ARG A 18 26.36 2.67 -8.26
CA ARG A 18 26.16 3.65 -9.33
C ARG A 18 24.84 4.41 -9.14
N SER A 19 23.74 3.68 -8.91
CA SER A 19 22.42 4.27 -8.67
C SER A 19 22.40 5.14 -7.41
N MET A 20 22.93 4.61 -6.30
CA MET A 20 23.08 5.34 -5.04
C MET A 20 23.77 6.69 -5.23
N LYS A 21 24.90 6.73 -5.95
CA LYS A 21 25.65 7.97 -6.22
C LYS A 21 24.87 8.93 -7.13
N ALA A 22 24.20 8.40 -8.16
CA ALA A 22 23.41 9.22 -9.09
C ALA A 22 22.29 9.98 -8.37
N HIS A 23 21.69 9.37 -7.35
CA HIS A 23 20.63 9.96 -6.53
C HIS A 23 21.15 10.62 -5.24
N ARG A 24 22.46 10.86 -5.13
CA ARG A 24 23.11 11.60 -4.03
C ARG A 24 22.91 11.03 -2.62
N TYR A 25 22.70 9.72 -2.50
CA TYR A 25 22.66 9.08 -1.19
C TYR A 25 24.06 9.05 -0.54
N ALA A 26 24.11 9.31 0.76
CA ALA A 26 25.36 9.37 1.50
C ALA A 26 25.92 7.97 1.81
N THR A 27 25.04 7.00 2.11
CA THR A 27 25.45 5.66 2.52
C THR A 27 24.65 4.56 1.83
N LYS A 28 25.25 3.37 1.70
CA LYS A 28 24.55 2.18 1.16
C LYS A 28 23.39 1.78 2.06
N THR A 29 23.56 1.92 3.37
CA THR A 29 22.55 1.57 4.36
C THR A 29 21.31 2.44 4.23
N GLU A 30 21.48 3.74 4.03
CA GLU A 30 20.38 4.67 3.77
C GLU A 30 19.64 4.30 2.48
N PHE A 31 20.37 4.13 1.38
CA PHE A 31 19.80 3.75 0.09
C PHE A 31 19.00 2.44 0.15
N ILE A 32 19.58 1.40 0.76
CA ILE A 32 18.93 0.10 0.90
C ILE A 32 17.69 0.21 1.81
N ARG A 33 17.76 0.98 2.90
CA ARG A 33 16.63 1.15 3.81
C ARG A 33 15.45 1.83 3.13
N GLU A 34 15.71 2.87 2.35
CA GLU A 34 14.68 3.56 1.58
C GLU A 34 14.06 2.65 0.52
N ALA A 35 14.88 1.98 -0.28
CA ALA A 35 14.40 1.03 -1.28
C ALA A 35 13.55 -0.11 -0.68
N VAL A 36 13.92 -0.63 0.49
CA VAL A 36 13.12 -1.64 1.20
C VAL A 36 11.80 -1.04 1.69
N ARG A 37 11.80 0.18 2.24
CA ARG A 37 10.57 0.86 2.68
C ARG A 37 9.60 1.09 1.54
N ASP A 38 10.08 1.59 0.41
CA ASP A 38 9.27 1.82 -0.78
C ASP A 38 8.66 0.52 -1.28
N LYS A 39 9.47 -0.56 -1.31
CA LYS A 39 8.98 -1.87 -1.70
C LYS A 39 7.89 -2.40 -0.77
N MET A 40 8.03 -2.21 0.55
CA MET A 40 7.01 -2.60 1.53
C MET A 40 5.71 -1.83 1.30
N GLN A 41 5.77 -0.52 1.13
CA GLN A 41 4.60 0.31 0.85
C GLN A 41 3.90 -0.10 -0.45
N ASP A 42 4.66 -0.41 -1.49
CA ASP A 42 4.11 -0.88 -2.76
C ASP A 42 3.42 -2.25 -2.63
N LEU A 43 3.95 -3.15 -1.82
CA LEU A 43 3.32 -4.43 -1.53
C LEU A 43 2.01 -4.24 -0.76
N GLU A 44 2.01 -3.39 0.27
CA GLU A 44 0.80 -3.05 1.04
C GLU A 44 -0.28 -2.43 0.16
N LYS A 45 0.07 -1.48 -0.71
CA LYS A 45 -0.85 -0.88 -1.69
C LYS A 45 -1.44 -1.94 -2.62
N LYS A 46 -0.61 -2.85 -3.15
CA LYS A 46 -1.07 -3.94 -4.02
C LYS A 46 -2.03 -4.88 -3.31
N GLU A 47 -1.78 -5.18 -2.04
CA GLU A 47 -2.70 -5.97 -1.23
C GLU A 47 -4.02 -5.25 -0.97
N ALA A 48 -3.97 -3.95 -0.65
CA ALA A 48 -5.15 -3.13 -0.45
C ALA A 48 -6.02 -3.09 -1.71
N ILE A 49 -5.41 -2.88 -2.88
CA ILE A 49 -6.10 -2.92 -4.18
C ILE A 49 -6.71 -4.30 -4.42
N LYS A 50 -5.97 -5.39 -4.23
CA LYS A 50 -6.52 -6.76 -4.36
C LYS A 50 -7.69 -7.02 -3.42
N ARG A 51 -7.66 -6.45 -2.21
CA ARG A 51 -8.81 -6.50 -1.29
C ARG A 51 -9.96 -5.73 -1.91
N LEU A 52 -9.76 -4.46 -2.25
CA LEU A 52 -10.78 -3.63 -2.88
C LEU A 52 -11.39 -4.30 -4.10
N ASP A 53 -10.63 -4.85 -5.05
CA ASP A 53 -11.14 -5.57 -6.22
C ASP A 53 -12.03 -6.77 -5.87
N LYS A 54 -11.77 -7.48 -4.76
CA LYS A 54 -12.67 -8.53 -4.29
C LYS A 54 -14.04 -7.98 -3.85
N TRP A 55 -14.08 -6.75 -3.36
CA TRP A 55 -15.32 -6.07 -2.94
C TRP A 55 -15.96 -5.32 -4.12
N TYR A 56 -15.16 -4.61 -4.91
CA TYR A 56 -15.53 -3.83 -6.11
C TYR A 56 -15.83 -4.78 -7.27
N GLY A 57 -17.08 -5.20 -7.38
CA GLY A 57 -17.54 -6.17 -8.37
C GLY A 57 -18.25 -7.40 -7.79
N SER A 58 -18.20 -7.58 -6.47
CA SER A 58 -19.02 -8.57 -5.76
C SER A 58 -20.53 -8.27 -5.85
N SER A 59 -20.90 -7.01 -6.09
CA SER A 59 -22.25 -6.64 -6.47
C SER A 59 -22.44 -6.84 -7.98
N LYS A 60 -23.03 -7.97 -8.38
CA LYS A 60 -23.54 -8.19 -9.74
C LYS A 60 -24.75 -7.31 -10.10
N ARG A 61 -25.26 -6.52 -9.15
CA ARG A 61 -26.42 -5.62 -9.39
C ARG A 61 -25.95 -4.32 -10.02
N LYS A 62 -26.58 -3.95 -11.14
CA LYS A 62 -26.58 -2.57 -11.65
C LYS A 62 -27.38 -1.73 -10.66
N THR A 63 -26.69 -1.11 -9.73
CA THR A 63 -27.30 -0.22 -8.73
C THR A 63 -27.31 1.19 -9.31
N THR A 64 -28.48 1.83 -9.32
CA THR A 64 -28.61 3.23 -9.75
C THR A 64 -28.10 4.19 -8.67
N ASP A 65 -27.72 5.42 -9.03
CA ASP A 65 -27.22 6.43 -8.07
C ASP A 65 -28.17 6.65 -6.89
N LYS A 66 -29.49 6.62 -7.14
CA LYS A 66 -30.51 6.74 -6.09
C LYS A 66 -30.43 5.60 -5.07
N GLN A 67 -30.22 4.37 -5.55
CA GLN A 67 -30.12 3.19 -4.67
C GLN A 67 -28.79 3.16 -3.91
N LEU A 68 -27.71 3.71 -4.48
CA LEU A 68 -26.45 3.91 -3.78
C LEU A 68 -26.58 4.94 -2.66
N HIS A 69 -27.29 6.04 -2.92
CA HIS A 69 -27.54 7.09 -1.93
C HIS A 69 -28.36 6.56 -0.74
N GLU A 70 -29.48 5.87 -1.00
CA GLU A 70 -30.30 5.27 0.06
C GLU A 70 -29.55 4.19 0.85
N ALA A 71 -28.66 3.42 0.21
CA ALA A 71 -27.81 2.46 0.90
C ALA A 71 -26.78 3.15 1.80
N GLY A 72 -26.25 4.30 1.37
CA GLY A 72 -25.36 5.14 2.16
C GLY A 72 -26.04 5.66 3.43
N GLU A 73 -27.23 6.25 3.32
CA GLU A 73 -27.98 6.76 4.48
C GLU A 73 -28.29 5.65 5.49
N ARG A 74 -28.75 4.48 5.02
CA ARG A 74 -29.01 3.33 5.91
C ARG A 74 -27.75 2.79 6.58
N ALA A 75 -26.60 2.83 5.89
CA ALA A 75 -25.33 2.44 6.47
C ALA A 75 -24.88 3.42 7.56
N VAL A 76 -25.02 4.73 7.32
CA VAL A 76 -24.73 5.78 8.29
C VAL A 76 -25.60 5.62 9.54
N GLU A 77 -26.92 5.50 9.40
CA GLU A 77 -27.83 5.28 10.53
C GLU A 77 -27.49 4.01 11.34
N HIS A 78 -27.07 2.94 10.64
CA HIS A 78 -26.66 1.70 11.27
C HIS A 78 -25.39 1.89 12.10
N PHE A 79 -24.42 2.65 11.60
CA PHE A 79 -23.17 2.94 12.31
C PHE A 79 -23.37 3.92 13.46
N GLU A 80 -24.20 4.95 13.32
CA GLU A 80 -24.58 5.86 14.41
C GLU A 80 -25.22 5.10 15.57
N ARG A 81 -26.13 4.15 15.27
CA ARG A 81 -26.74 3.27 16.28
C ARG A 81 -25.74 2.32 16.92
N LYS A 82 -24.80 1.79 16.15
CA LYS A 82 -23.82 0.79 16.62
C LYS A 82 -22.71 1.41 17.46
N PHE A 83 -22.30 2.63 17.15
CA PHE A 83 -21.21 3.33 17.81
C PHE A 83 -21.68 4.46 18.75
N SER A 84 -22.99 4.68 18.87
CA SER A 84 -23.61 5.68 19.75
C SER A 84 -23.05 7.10 19.54
N ILE A 85 -22.69 7.43 18.31
CA ILE A 85 -22.24 8.77 17.93
C ILE A 85 -23.48 9.50 17.42
N LYS A 86 -23.83 10.61 18.09
CA LYS A 86 -24.97 11.45 17.76
C LYS A 86 -24.52 12.91 17.71
#